data_AF-A3K9K7-F1
#
_entry.id   AF-A3K9K7-F1
#
_cell.length_a   1.000
_cell.length_b   1.000
_cell.length_c   1.000
_cell.angle_alpha   90.00
_cell.angle_beta   90.00
_cell.angle_gamma   90.00
#
_symmetry.space_group_name_H-M   'P 1'
#
loop_
_entity.id
_entity.type
_entity.pdbx_description
1 polymer ?
#
loop_
_entity_poly.entity_id
_entity_poly.type
_entity_poly.pdbx_seq_one_letter_code
_entity_poly.pdbx_strand_id
1 'polypeptide(L)' 'MHSSGLKIVDTVSWPVADLRCDWTEDCPIEAVAAAWDVYKPQLDAYVQRALDPREAPSYGVPGDQ' A
#
# COMPACT_ATOMS: atom_id res chain seq x y z
N MET A 1 -9.24 10.46 -20.17
CA MET A 1 -8.41 10.52 -18.95
C MET A 1 -7.73 9.17 -18.88
N HIS A 2 -6.40 9.10 -18.95
CA HIS A 2 -5.66 7.82 -19.04
C HIS A 2 -4.82 7.52 -17.81
N SER A 3 -4.67 8.48 -16.91
CA SER A 3 -3.84 8.34 -15.73
C SER A 3 -4.56 8.86 -14.50
N SER A 4 -4.22 8.29 -13.35
CA SER A 4 -4.69 8.73 -12.03
C SER A 4 -3.69 8.30 -10.95
N GLY A 5 -3.79 8.90 -9.77
CA GLY A 5 -2.98 8.51 -8.62
C GLY A 5 -3.67 8.83 -7.31
N LEU A 6 -3.31 8.07 -6.27
CA LEU A 6 -3.78 8.22 -4.90
C LEU A 6 -2.57 8.26 -3.96
N LYS A 7 -2.49 9.31 -3.16
CA LYS A 7 -1.44 9.46 -2.14
C LYS A 7 -2.08 9.68 -0.78
N ILE A 8 -1.72 8.84 0.18
CA ILE A 8 -2.24 8.88 1.55
C ILE A 8 -1.09 9.20 2.50
N VAL A 9 -1.31 10.18 3.36
CA VAL A 9 -0.41 10.53 4.47
C VAL A 9 -1.23 10.39 5.75
N ASP A 10 -0.60 9.88 6.79
CA ASP A 10 -1.22 9.71 8.10
C ASP A 10 -0.25 10.20 9.20
N THR A 11 -0.10 9.48 10.30
CA THR A 11 0.64 9.92 11.50
C THR A 11 2.17 9.98 11.32
N VAL A 12 2.71 9.35 10.28
CA VAL A 12 4.16 9.29 10.00
C VAL A 12 4.58 10.36 8.99
N SER A 13 5.88 10.70 8.98
CA SER A 13 6.41 11.77 8.12
C SER A 13 6.54 11.39 6.64
N TRP A 14 6.16 10.18 6.25
CA TRP A 14 6.20 9.69 4.87
C TRP A 14 4.80 9.28 4.39
N PRO A 15 4.57 9.21 3.06
CA PRO A 15 3.31 8.70 2.52
C PRO A 15 3.14 7.22 2.86
N VAL A 16 2.02 6.87 3.48
CA VAL A 16 1.68 5.47 3.82
C VAL A 16 1.11 4.71 2.63
N ALA A 17 0.70 5.41 1.56
CA ALA A 17 0.40 4.82 0.26
C ALA A 17 0.69 5.82 -0.86
N ASP A 18 1.27 5.35 -1.97
CA ASP A 18 1.44 6.10 -3.22
C ASP A 18 1.10 5.15 -4.38
N LEU A 19 -0.17 5.14 -4.79
CA LEU A 19 -0.71 4.27 -5.82
C LEU A 19 -0.89 5.05 -7.12
N ARG A 20 -0.42 4.48 -8.24
CA ARG A 20 -0.40 5.17 -9.53
C ARG A 20 -0.91 4.26 -10.64
N CYS A 21 -1.77 4.83 -11.48
CA CYS A 21 -2.06 4.34 -12.81
C CYS A 21 -1.45 5.37 -13.79
N ASP A 22 -0.26 5.08 -14.30
CA ASP A 22 0.45 6.00 -15.18
C ASP A 22 -0.14 6.02 -16.61
N TRP A 23 -0.79 4.93 -17.04
CA TRP A 23 -1.53 4.83 -18.30
C TRP A 23 -2.54 3.67 -18.27
N THR A 24 -3.73 3.87 -18.86
CA THR A 24 -4.69 2.82 -19.23
C THR A 24 -5.63 3.33 -20.34
N GLU A 25 -6.16 2.42 -21.15
CA GLU A 25 -7.26 2.69 -22.08
C GLU A 25 -8.63 2.62 -21.39
N ASP A 26 -8.70 2.00 -20.20
CA ASP A 26 -9.90 1.88 -19.37
C ASP A 26 -10.05 3.09 -18.42
N CYS A 27 -10.85 2.95 -17.35
CA CYS A 27 -10.99 3.98 -16.33
C CYS A 27 -9.78 3.97 -15.36
N PRO A 28 -8.88 4.97 -15.38
CA PRO A 28 -7.71 4.98 -14.51
C PRO A 28 -8.06 5.14 -13.03
N ILE A 29 -9.22 5.70 -12.70
CA ILE A 29 -9.69 5.83 -11.31
C ILE A 29 -10.06 4.45 -10.76
N GLU A 30 -10.74 3.62 -11.56
CA GLU A 30 -11.07 2.25 -11.17
C GLU A 30 -9.82 1.40 -10.99
N ALA A 31 -8.80 1.60 -11.84
CA ALA A 31 -7.50 0.94 -11.69
C ALA A 31 -6.84 1.26 -10.33
N VAL A 32 -6.83 2.53 -9.93
CA VAL A 32 -6.28 2.93 -8.61
C VAL A 32 -7.18 2.47 -7.46
N ALA A 33 -8.50 2.47 -7.62
CA ALA A 33 -9.43 1.96 -6.61
C ALA A 33 -9.24 0.46 -6.37
N ALA A 34 -9.06 -0.34 -7.43
CA ALA A 34 -8.78 -1.76 -7.33
C ALA A 34 -7.44 -2.03 -6.63
N ALA A 35 -6.39 -1.25 -6.95
CA ALA A 35 -5.11 -1.34 -6.25
C ALA A 35 -5.25 -0.99 -4.76
N TRP A 36 -6.08 0.00 -4.45
CA TRP A 36 -6.38 0.39 -3.08
C TRP A 36 -7.11 -0.71 -2.30
N ASP A 37 -8.09 -1.39 -2.89
CA ASP A 37 -8.80 -2.48 -2.22
C ASP A 37 -7.87 -3.64 -1.83
N VAL A 38 -6.82 -3.90 -2.62
CA VAL A 38 -5.77 -4.87 -2.30
C VAL A 38 -4.83 -4.37 -1.20
N TYR A 39 -4.42 -3.11 -1.27
CA TYR A 39 -3.40 -2.55 -0.37
C TYR A 39 -3.96 -2.17 1.01
N LYS A 40 -5.17 -1.60 1.06
CA LYS A 40 -5.83 -1.09 2.26
C LYS A 40 -5.75 -2.01 3.48
N PRO A 41 -6.12 -3.31 3.41
CA PRO A 41 -6.07 -4.18 4.60
C PRO A 41 -4.65 -4.43 5.13
N GLN A 42 -3.62 -4.09 4.35
CA GLN A 42 -2.21 -4.30 4.69
C GLN A 42 -1.52 -3.02 5.20
N LEU A 43 -2.19 -1.87 5.15
CA LEU A 43 -1.60 -0.55 5.43
C LEU A 43 -1.03 -0.46 6.85
N ASP A 44 -1.80 -0.85 7.86
CA ASP A 44 -1.36 -0.80 9.26
C ASP A 44 -0.15 -1.72 9.50
N ALA A 45 -0.16 -2.92 8.91
CA ALA A 45 0.96 -3.86 9.00
C ALA A 45 2.21 -3.34 8.26
N TYR A 46 2.04 -2.61 7.15
CA TYR A 46 3.15 -1.95 6.46
C TYR A 46 3.77 -0.85 7.34
N VAL A 47 2.95 0.02 7.93
CA VAL A 47 3.42 1.07 8.84
C VAL A 47 4.09 0.47 10.08
N GLN A 48 3.50 -0.57 10.68
CA GLN A 48 4.08 -1.27 11.82
C GLN A 48 5.46 -1.84 11.50
N ARG A 49 5.64 -2.51 10.35
CA ARG A 49 6.96 -3.03 9.93
C ARG A 49 8.01 -1.93 9.77
N ALA A 50 7.60 -0.75 9.31
CA ALA A 50 8.50 0.38 9.14
C ALA A 50 8.88 1.04 10.48
N LEU A 51 7.98 1.03 11.46
CA LEU A 51 8.20 1.60 12.80
C LEU A 51 8.90 0.64 13.76
N ASP A 52 8.42 -0.61 13.85
CA ASP A 52 8.99 -1.68 14.66
C ASP A 52 8.82 -3.05 13.98
N PRO A 53 9.85 -3.54 13.27
CA PRO A 53 9.78 -4.82 12.56
C PRO A 53 9.66 -6.04 13.48
N ARG A 54 9.89 -5.92 14.80
CA ARG A 54 9.82 -7.04 15.76
C ARG A 54 8.39 -7.42 16.10
N GLU A 55 7.49 -6.46 16.05
CA GLU A 55 6.06 -6.61 16.33
C GLU A 55 5.26 -6.91 15.04
N ALA A 56 5.93 -7.07 13.91
CA ALA A 56 5.30 -7.41 12.66
C ALA A 56 4.84 -8.88 12.66
N PRO A 57 3.66 -9.19 12.12
CA PRO A 57 3.25 -10.58 11.91
C PRO A 57 4.32 -11.33 11.09
N SER A 58 4.84 -12.43 11.65
CA SER A 58 5.74 -13.34 10.93
C SER A 58 5.03 -13.90 9.71
N TYR A 59 5.77 -14.00 8.60
CA TYR A 59 5.27 -14.56 7.35
C TYR A 59 5.37 -16.10 7.32
N GLY A 60 5.75 -16.74 8.45
CA GLY A 60 5.88 -18.19 8.57
C GLY A 60 6.93 -18.78 7.64
N VAL A 61 8.02 -18.03 7.37
CA VAL A 61 9.08 -18.50 6.46
C VAL A 61 10.04 -19.44 7.20
N PRO A 62 10.70 -20.39 6.52
CA PRO A 62 11.61 -21.38 7.13
C PRO A 62 12.87 -20.83 7.86
N GLY A 63 12.92 -19.52 8.17
CA GLY A 63 13.96 -18.87 8.96
C GLY A 63 13.44 -18.11 10.19
N ASP A 64 12.15 -18.27 10.55
CA ASP A 64 11.51 -17.63 11.70
C ASP A 64 11.66 -18.44 13.03
N GLN A 65 12.62 -19.38 13.10
CA GLN A 65 13.00 -20.15 14.30
C GLN A 65 14.48 -19.99 14.64
#